data_AF-A0A2V7JA70-F1
#
_entry.id   AF-A0A2V7JA70-F1
#
_cell.length_a   1.000
_cell.length_b   1.000
_cell.length_c   1.000
_cell.angle_alpha   90.00
_cell.angle_beta   90.00
_cell.angle_gamma   90.00
#
_symmetry.space_group_name_H-M   'P 1'
#
loop_
_entity.id
_entity.type
_entity.pdbx_description
1 polymer ?
#
loop_
_entity_poly.entity_id
_entity_poly.type
_entity_poly.pdbx_seq_one_letter_code
_entity_poly.pdbx_strand_id
1 'polypeptide(L)'
;MWQTPRRPTCVNALITQNLAALSTAVEQINIAKDNLAAATEDLRVQNERYRVGAATILDLLTSQAALTQAEVNVVQTRFNSLIARAQVEAVVGRTL
;
A
#
# COMPACT_ATOMS: atom_id res chain seq x y z
N MET A 1 22.44 29.70 32.47
CA MET A 1 21.99 28.32 32.18
C MET A 1 21.90 28.20 30.66
N TRP A 2 22.95 27.73 29.98
CA TRP A 2 23.01 27.66 28.52
C TRP A 2 22.50 26.29 28.06
N GLN A 3 21.44 26.25 27.26
CA GLN A 3 20.97 25.02 26.63
C GLN A 3 21.94 24.64 25.50
N THR A 4 22.60 23.50 25.64
CA THR A 4 23.42 22.90 24.58
C THR A 4 22.55 22.48 23.39
N PRO A 5 23.00 22.64 22.13
CA PRO A 5 22.15 22.35 20.96
C PRO A 5 21.89 20.84 20.80
N ARG A 6 20.65 20.39 21.03
CA ARG A 6 20.16 19.07 20.58
C ARG A 6 19.89 19.12 19.08
N ARG A 7 20.91 18.93 18.23
CA ARG A 7 20.78 19.06 16.76
C ARG A 7 21.10 17.79 15.93
N PRO A 8 22.01 16.87 16.33
CA PRO A 8 22.29 15.68 15.51
C PRO A 8 21.28 14.55 15.71
N THR A 9 20.77 14.37 16.92
CA THR A 9 19.87 13.25 17.26
C THR A 9 18.50 13.38 16.60
N CYS A 10 17.99 14.60 16.45
CA CYS A 10 16.71 14.85 15.78
C CYS A 10 16.81 14.65 14.26
N VAL A 11 17.93 15.00 13.62
CA VAL A 11 18.15 14.73 12.19
C VAL A 11 18.27 13.23 11.93
N ASN A 12 19.05 12.50 12.75
CA ASN A 12 19.13 11.04 12.64
C ASN A 12 17.77 10.37 12.87
N ALA A 13 16.99 10.86 13.84
CA ALA A 13 15.63 10.37 14.08
C ALA A 13 14.71 10.62 12.88
N LEU A 14 14.78 11.80 12.24
CA LEU A 14 13.99 12.13 11.05
C LEU A 14 14.36 11.23 9.86
N ILE A 15 15.65 10.99 9.62
CA ILE A 15 16.11 10.08 8.55
C ILE A 15 15.59 8.67 8.81
N THR A 16 15.73 8.18 10.05
CA THR A 16 15.28 6.85 10.45
C THR A 16 13.77 6.70 10.25
N GLN A 17 12.99 7.72 10.63
CA GLN A 17 11.55 7.73 10.45
C GLN A 17 11.13 7.66 8.97
N ASN A 18 11.76 8.46 8.11
CA ASN A 18 11.43 8.46 6.67
C ASN A 18 11.84 7.15 5.98
N LEU A 19 12.96 6.54 6.37
CA LEU A 19 13.37 5.23 5.85
C LEU A 19 12.40 4.12 6.28
N ALA A 20 11.95 4.13 7.53
CA ALA A 20 10.93 3.20 8.01
C ALA A 20 9.60 3.38 7.29
N ALA A 21 9.19 4.63 7.03
CA ALA A 21 7.99 4.94 6.26
C ALA A 21 8.09 4.44 4.81
N LEU A 22 9.23 4.64 4.15
CA LEU A 22 9.48 4.11 2.80
C LEU A 22 9.43 2.58 2.78
N SER A 23 10.11 1.91 3.72
CA SER A 23 10.07 0.44 3.83
C SER A 23 8.64 -0.07 4.02
N THR A 24 7.86 0.60 4.87
CA THR A 24 6.45 0.24 5.11
C THR A 24 5.62 0.44 3.84
N ALA A 25 5.82 1.55 3.12
CA ALA A 25 5.08 1.82 1.88
C ALA A 25 5.40 0.82 0.77
N VAL A 26 6.65 0.35 0.69
CA VAL A 26 7.05 -0.73 -0.22
C VAL A 26 6.36 -2.04 0.15
N GLU A 27 6.34 -2.39 1.44
CA GLU A 27 5.69 -3.62 1.90
C GLU A 27 4.17 -3.59 1.67
N GLN A 28 3.54 -2.43 1.83
CA GLN A 28 2.12 -2.24 1.51
C GLN A 28 1.80 -2.54 0.03
N ILE A 29 2.74 -2.37 -0.90
CA ILE A 29 2.54 -2.77 -2.30
C ILE A 29 2.42 -4.29 -2.41
N ASN A 30 3.23 -5.05 -1.66
CA ASN A 30 3.17 -6.51 -1.68
C ASN A 30 1.83 -6.99 -1.12
N ILE A 31 1.43 -6.45 0.03
CA ILE A 31 0.12 -6.74 0.64
C ILE A 31 -1.04 -6.40 -0.32
N ALA A 32 -0.97 -5.25 -1.01
CA ALA A 32 -2.00 -4.87 -1.97
C ALA A 32 -2.06 -5.82 -3.18
N LYS A 33 -0.93 -6.34 -3.65
CA LYS A 33 -0.87 -7.35 -4.71
C LYS A 33 -1.45 -8.68 -4.27
N ASP A 34 -1.16 -9.13 -3.05
CA ASP A 34 -1.71 -10.37 -2.50
C ASP A 34 -3.24 -10.27 -2.36
N ASN A 35 -3.73 -9.12 -1.90
CA ASN A 35 -5.16 -8.83 -1.84
C ASN A 35 -5.81 -8.80 -3.23
N LEU A 36 -5.12 -8.25 -4.24
CA LEU A 36 -5.59 -8.28 -5.63
C LEU A 36 -5.70 -9.72 -6.15
N ALA A 37 -4.70 -10.57 -5.86
CA ALA A 37 -4.74 -11.98 -6.24
C ALA A 37 -5.91 -12.71 -5.55
N ALA A 38 -6.13 -12.47 -4.26
CA ALA A 38 -7.24 -13.04 -3.52
C ALA A 38 -8.61 -12.59 -4.05
N ALA A 39 -8.78 -11.30 -4.34
CA ALA A 39 -10.03 -10.77 -4.91
C ALA A 39 -10.29 -11.28 -6.33
N THR A 40 -9.23 -11.49 -7.11
CA THR A 40 -9.34 -12.11 -8.46
C THR A 40 -9.85 -13.55 -8.37
N GLU A 41 -9.32 -14.33 -7.43
CA GLU A 41 -9.74 -15.71 -7.24
C GLU A 41 -11.15 -15.82 -6.65
N ASP A 42 -11.53 -14.93 -5.73
CA ASP A 42 -12.90 -14.86 -5.23
C ASP A 42 -13.89 -14.59 -6.38
N LEU A 43 -13.59 -13.63 -7.27
CA LEU A 43 -14.46 -13.35 -8.43
C LEU A 43 -14.60 -14.58 -9.33
N ARG A 44 -13.50 -15.30 -9.55
CA ARG A 44 -13.52 -16.55 -10.33
C ARG A 44 -14.47 -17.57 -9.67
N VAL A 45 -14.36 -17.77 -8.35
CA VAL A 45 -15.22 -18.70 -7.60
C VAL A 45 -16.69 -18.27 -7.61
N GLN A 46 -16.99 -16.99 -7.35
CA GLN A 46 -18.36 -16.49 -7.36
C GLN A 46 -18.99 -16.58 -8.74
N ASN A 47 -18.22 -16.33 -9.80
CA ASN A 47 -18.71 -16.48 -11.17
C ASN A 47 -19.09 -17.94 -11.49
N GLU A 48 -18.26 -18.91 -11.13
CA GLU A 48 -18.61 -20.33 -11.35
C GLU A 48 -19.81 -20.77 -10.51
N ARG A 49 -19.91 -20.31 -9.26
CA ARG A 49 -21.07 -20.60 -8.41
C ARG A 49 -22.35 -19.96 -8.97
N TYR A 50 -22.27 -18.72 -9.45
CA TYR A 50 -23.42 -18.04 -10.07
C TYR A 50 -23.90 -18.78 -11.32
N ARG A 51 -22.98 -19.25 -12.18
CA ARG A 51 -23.32 -20.02 -13.39
C ARG A 51 -24.11 -21.29 -13.11
N VAL A 52 -23.88 -21.94 -11.96
CA VAL A 52 -24.60 -23.16 -11.55
C VAL A 52 -25.74 -22.89 -10.57
N GLY A 53 -26.08 -21.61 -10.32
CA GLY A 53 -27.15 -21.20 -9.40
C GLY A 53 -26.82 -21.36 -7.91
N ALA A 54 -25.55 -21.61 -7.56
CA ALA A 54 -25.07 -21.78 -6.18
C ALA A 54 -24.59 -20.47 -5.51
N ALA A 55 -24.65 -19.35 -6.23
CA ALA A 55 -24.46 -17.99 -5.72
C ALA A 55 -25.47 -17.05 -6.40
N THR A 56 -25.79 -15.94 -5.73
CA THR A 56 -26.71 -14.94 -6.28
C THR A 56 -25.97 -13.93 -7.16
N ILE A 57 -26.72 -13.15 -7.95
CA ILE A 57 -26.15 -12.02 -8.70
C ILE A 57 -25.53 -10.97 -7.77
N LEU A 58 -26.05 -10.82 -6.54
CA LEU A 58 -25.51 -9.89 -5.56
C LEU A 58 -24.13 -10.32 -5.07
N ASP A 59 -23.92 -11.62 -4.86
CA ASP A 59 -22.62 -12.18 -4.47
C ASP A 59 -21.57 -11.91 -5.56
N LEU A 60 -21.94 -12.12 -6.84
CA LEU A 60 -21.07 -11.85 -7.98
C LEU A 60 -20.70 -10.36 -8.09
N LEU A 61 -21.68 -9.46 -7.97
CA LEU A 61 -21.44 -8.02 -8.01
C LEU A 61 -20.57 -7.54 -6.83
N THR A 62 -20.76 -8.13 -5.65
CA THR A 62 -19.95 -7.84 -4.47
C THR A 62 -18.49 -8.21 -4.72
N SER A 63 -18.23 -9.39 -5.29
CA SER A 63 -16.88 -9.83 -5.61
C SER A 63 -16.22 -8.97 -6.71
N GLN A 64 -16.98 -8.57 -7.73
CA GLN A 64 -16.48 -7.65 -8.76
C GLN A 64 -16.10 -6.27 -8.18
N ALA A 65 -16.90 -5.75 -7.24
CA ALA A 65 -16.59 -4.51 -6.54
C ALA A 65 -15.34 -4.65 -5.67
N ALA A 66 -15.18 -5.79 -4.98
CA ALA A 66 -13.98 -6.08 -4.19
C ALA A 66 -12.71 -6.14 -5.06
N LEU A 67 -12.77 -6.79 -6.23
CA LEU A 67 -11.67 -6.78 -7.20
C LEU A 67 -11.31 -5.36 -7.63
N THR A 68 -12.31 -4.58 -8.03
CA THR A 68 -12.11 -3.18 -8.44
C THR A 68 -11.44 -2.36 -7.32
N GLN A 69 -11.87 -2.56 -6.08
CA GLN A 69 -11.28 -1.87 -4.92
C GLN A 69 -9.84 -2.31 -4.66
N ALA A 70 -9.51 -3.59 -4.87
CA ALA A 70 -8.15 -4.11 -4.73
C ALA A 70 -7.21 -3.53 -5.82
N GLU A 71 -7.68 -3.43 -7.06
CA GLU A 71 -6.93 -2.79 -8.16
C GLU A 71 -6.61 -1.32 -7.84
N VAL A 72 -7.60 -0.55 -7.36
CA VAL A 72 -7.41 0.83 -6.90
C VAL A 72 -6.37 0.90 -5.77
N ASN A 73 -6.41 -0.04 -4.83
CA ASN A 73 -5.46 -0.07 -3.72
C ASN A 73 -4.01 -0.33 -4.17
N VAL A 74 -3.79 -1.20 -5.17
CA VAL A 74 -2.46 -1.40 -5.77
C VAL A 74 -1.93 -0.10 -6.38
N VAL A 75 -2.77 0.68 -7.05
CA VAL A 75 -2.37 1.98 -7.61
C VAL A 75 -2.04 2.97 -6.48
N GLN A 76 -2.89 3.06 -5.46
CA GLN A 76 -2.68 3.97 -4.33
C GLN A 76 -1.38 3.67 -3.56
N THR A 77 -1.11 2.40 -3.26
CA THR A 77 0.09 1.99 -2.53
C THR A 77 1.37 2.27 -3.31
N ARG A 78 1.35 2.12 -4.65
CA ARG A 78 2.46 2.53 -5.52
C ARG A 78 2.73 4.03 -5.42
N PHE A 79 1.69 4.87 -5.49
CA PHE A 79 1.86 6.32 -5.33
C PHE A 79 2.38 6.70 -3.94
N ASN A 80 1.89 6.05 -2.88
CA ASN A 80 2.36 6.27 -1.52
C ASN A 80 3.86 5.94 -1.38
N SER A 81 4.33 4.87 -2.02
CA SER A 81 5.76 4.53 -2.06
C SER A 81 6.61 5.57 -2.78
N LEU A 82 6.13 6.11 -3.91
CA LEU A 82 6.81 7.19 -4.63
C LEU A 82 6.92 8.47 -3.78
N ILE A 83 5.85 8.82 -3.07
CA ILE A 83 5.83 9.97 -2.14
C ILE A 83 6.82 9.74 -1.00
N ALA A 84 6.82 8.55 -0.38
CA ALA A 84 7.74 8.22 0.70
C ALA A 84 9.21 8.25 0.23
N ARG A 85 9.48 7.82 -1.01
CA ARG A 85 10.82 7.91 -1.61
C ARG A 85 11.24 9.37 -1.77
N ALA A 86 10.37 10.21 -2.31
CA ALA A 86 10.63 11.65 -2.46
C ALA A 86 10.89 12.35 -1.11
N GLN A 87 10.20 11.93 -0.04
CA GLN A 87 10.45 12.46 1.31
C GLN A 87 11.85 12.11 1.82
N VAL A 88 12.32 10.88 1.58
CA VAL A 88 13.71 10.49 1.91
C VAL A 88 14.71 11.31 1.08
N GLU A 89 14.49 11.44 -0.23
CA GLU A 89 15.36 12.22 -1.13
C GLU A 89 15.47 13.69 -0.67
N ALA A 90 14.37 14.29 -0.23
CA ALA A 90 14.34 15.67 0.27
C ALA A 90 15.16 15.86 1.55
N VAL A 91 15.17 14.88 2.47
CA VAL A 91 15.94 14.95 3.72
C VAL A 91 17.43 14.69 3.49
N VAL A 92 17.77 13.76 2.57
CA VAL A 92 19.16 13.40 2.28
C VAL A 92 19.82 14.37 1.28
N GLY A 93 19.03 15.11 0.50
CA GLY A 93 19.51 16.09 -0.47
C GLY A 93 20.01 15.50 -1.78
N ARG A 94 19.61 14.26 -2.11
CA ARG A 94 19.93 13.59 -3.37
C ARG A 94 18.82 12.63 -3.79
N THR A 95 18.79 12.28 -5.07
CA THR A 95 17.91 11.23 -5.61
C THR A 95 18.43 9.84 -5.27
N LEU A 96 17.53 8.88 -5.05
CA LEU A 96 17.81 7.49 -4.67
C LEU A 96 17.81 6.51 -5.85
#